data_AF-A0A1H5X3J7-F1
#
_entry.id   AF-A0A1H5X3J7-F1
#
_cell.length_a   1.000
_cell.length_b   1.000
_cell.length_c   1.000
_cell.angle_alpha   90.00
_cell.angle_beta   90.00
_cell.angle_gamma   90.00
#
_symmetry.space_group_name_H-M   'P 1'
#
loop_
_entity.id
_entity.type
_entity.pdbx_description
1 polymer ?
#
loop_
_entity_poly.entity_id
_entity_poly.type
_entity_poly.pdbx_seq_one_letter_code
_entity_poly.pdbx_strand_id
1 'polypeptide(L)'
;MPRLSRKSSPPAACPQCSGKRYISFNWARFQHGSDAESKQVQRALKIERQLKHGWEYACVNCGSRWYLGRDGIMMSYIHPSKAGLVEHWNAGTYEVSDEIWDELGKIGATAQSSIAGGRTSAEVPCRVTTVRGETFDMAYVSFQSRPPIDLWQDGRRIRFCDEVAAVEPSPYTLPADVRLATSWAREIRMGYAPTAVQAPDGHLFQLNWANDFFASGPYKGEDLKLTDLAGDWDQADMAGVPSEHILYFVADWRTDLDSLYLDKEDGGSSDRMPATGGEDENDAASGEEDSGELEKTADAEERE
;
A
#
# COMPACT_ATOMS: atom_id res chain seq x y z
N MET A 1 -3.68 48.13 28.44
CA MET A 1 -4.25 47.25 27.39
C MET A 1 -4.34 45.85 27.95
N PRO A 2 -5.52 45.22 28.02
CA PRO A 2 -5.63 43.85 28.51
C PRO A 2 -5.00 42.90 27.49
N ARG A 3 -4.11 42.03 27.95
CA ARG A 3 -3.54 40.93 27.16
C ARG A 3 -4.70 40.04 26.72
N LEU A 4 -4.94 39.97 25.41
CA LEU A 4 -5.82 38.97 24.82
C LEU A 4 -5.28 37.59 25.22
N SER A 5 -5.96 36.96 26.17
CA SER A 5 -5.79 35.55 26.48
C SER A 5 -5.93 34.77 25.18
N ARG A 6 -4.83 34.20 24.68
CA ARG A 6 -4.88 33.19 23.62
C ARG A 6 -5.83 32.11 24.14
N LYS A 7 -7.05 32.06 23.61
CA LYS A 7 -7.89 30.87 23.74
C LYS A 7 -7.04 29.74 23.19
N SER A 8 -6.51 28.89 24.06
CA SER A 8 -5.92 27.63 23.65
C SER A 8 -7.01 26.93 22.85
N SER A 9 -6.74 26.67 21.57
CA SER A 9 -7.61 25.80 20.79
C SER A 9 -7.83 24.54 21.62
N PRO A 10 -9.07 24.03 21.71
CA PRO A 10 -9.30 22.77 22.39
C PRO A 10 -8.30 21.74 21.86
N PRO A 11 -7.72 20.89 22.72
CA PRO A 11 -6.78 19.88 22.26
C PRO A 11 -7.46 19.06 21.17
N ALA A 12 -6.71 18.65 20.16
CA ALA A 12 -7.30 18.08 18.96
C ALA A 12 -7.99 16.75 19.27
N ALA A 13 -9.28 16.65 18.95
CA ALA A 13 -10.06 15.46 19.26
C ALA A 13 -9.79 14.28 18.33
N CYS A 14 -9.54 14.55 17.06
CA CYS A 14 -8.94 13.58 16.13
C CYS A 14 -7.82 14.29 15.35
N PRO A 15 -6.99 13.54 14.59
CA PRO A 15 -5.90 14.13 13.83
C PRO A 15 -6.36 15.25 12.88
N GLN A 16 -7.55 15.14 12.27
CA GLN A 16 -8.13 16.20 11.43
C GLN A 16 -8.67 17.41 12.21
N CYS A 17 -9.17 17.22 13.45
CA CYS A 17 -9.59 18.34 14.30
C CYS A 17 -8.44 19.28 14.67
N SER A 18 -7.20 18.78 14.64
CA SER A 18 -6.00 19.57 14.97
C SER A 18 -5.64 20.61 13.90
N GLY A 19 -6.31 20.58 12.74
CA GLY A 19 -5.91 21.32 11.54
C GLY A 19 -4.74 20.68 10.79
N LYS A 20 -4.11 19.64 11.33
CA LYS A 20 -3.14 18.81 10.61
C LYS A 20 -3.90 17.85 9.69
N ARG A 21 -3.62 17.90 8.39
CA ARG A 21 -4.28 17.06 7.37
C ARG A 21 -3.62 15.69 7.27
N TYR A 22 -3.84 14.84 8.28
CA TYR A 22 -3.32 13.48 8.27
C TYR A 22 -4.05 12.62 7.22
N ILE A 23 -3.28 11.90 6.41
CA ILE A 23 -3.80 10.91 5.46
C ILE A 23 -4.05 9.56 6.14
N SER A 24 -3.23 9.23 7.13
CA SER A 24 -3.33 8.02 7.93
C SER A 24 -2.59 8.16 9.26
N PHE A 25 -2.89 7.28 10.22
CA PHE A 25 -2.16 7.17 11.49
C PHE A 25 -2.29 5.77 12.10
N ASN A 26 -1.34 5.42 12.97
CA ASN A 26 -1.38 4.16 13.72
C ASN A 26 -2.42 4.24 14.84
N TRP A 27 -3.56 3.57 14.65
CA TRP A 27 -4.66 3.46 15.60
C TRP A 27 -4.30 2.62 16.82
N ALA A 28 -3.53 1.54 16.64
CA ALA A 28 -3.11 0.67 17.74
C ALA A 28 -2.38 1.45 18.85
N ARG A 29 -1.54 2.43 18.47
CA ARG A 29 -0.91 3.36 19.43
C ARG A 29 -1.93 4.05 20.33
N PHE A 30 -3.00 4.59 19.73
CA PHE A 30 -4.01 5.32 20.48
C PHE A 30 -4.95 4.38 21.23
N GLN A 31 -5.20 3.17 20.74
CA GLN A 31 -6.09 2.19 21.39
C GLN A 31 -5.52 1.70 22.73
N HIS A 32 -4.20 1.51 22.82
CA HIS A 32 -3.53 1.03 24.03
C HIS A 32 -2.91 2.15 24.88
N GLY A 33 -2.86 3.38 24.37
CA GLY A 33 -2.31 4.53 25.07
C GLY A 33 -3.17 5.01 26.25
N SER A 34 -2.53 5.28 27.38
CA SER A 34 -3.18 5.81 28.59
C SER A 34 -3.05 7.32 28.77
N ASP A 35 -2.28 7.98 27.91
CA ASP A 35 -2.05 9.42 27.92
C ASP A 35 -3.31 10.21 27.52
N ALA A 36 -3.28 11.52 27.76
CA ALA A 36 -4.43 12.39 27.54
C ALA A 36 -4.84 12.48 26.06
N GLU A 37 -3.88 12.46 25.13
CA GLU A 37 -4.13 12.52 23.68
C GLU A 37 -4.82 11.23 23.22
N SER A 38 -4.30 10.06 23.61
CA SER A 38 -4.90 8.76 23.31
C SER A 38 -6.33 8.64 23.80
N LYS A 39 -6.59 8.99 25.07
CA LYS A 39 -7.96 9.00 25.62
C LYS A 39 -8.88 9.96 24.87
N GLN A 40 -8.36 11.09 24.40
CA GLN A 40 -9.14 12.05 23.65
C GLN A 40 -9.53 11.50 22.27
N VAL A 41 -8.57 10.92 21.55
CA VAL A 41 -8.78 10.30 20.23
C VAL A 41 -9.79 9.14 20.31
N GLN A 42 -9.64 8.26 21.29
CA GLN A 42 -10.59 7.15 21.55
C GLN A 42 -12.02 7.63 21.86
N ARG A 43 -12.15 8.76 22.56
CA ARG A 43 -13.46 9.35 22.86
C ARG A 43 -14.08 9.98 21.62
N ALA A 44 -13.26 10.58 20.76
CA ALA A 44 -13.75 11.31 19.61
C ALA A 44 -14.12 10.42 18.42
N LEU A 45 -13.36 9.35 18.17
CA LEU A 45 -13.59 8.44 17.05
C LEU A 45 -14.52 7.30 17.49
N LYS A 46 -15.68 7.22 16.84
CA LYS A 46 -16.69 6.19 17.09
C LYS A 46 -16.92 5.37 15.85
N ILE A 47 -17.10 4.06 16.03
CA ILE A 47 -17.49 3.15 14.96
C ILE A 47 -18.85 3.64 14.46
N GLU A 48 -18.92 3.95 13.17
CA GLU A 48 -20.14 4.32 12.48
C GLU A 48 -20.81 3.06 11.92
N ARG A 49 -20.04 2.22 11.24
CA ARG A 49 -20.51 0.97 10.64
C ARG A 49 -19.38 -0.02 10.35
N GLN A 50 -19.74 -1.28 10.19
CA GLN A 50 -18.86 -2.30 9.64
C GLN A 50 -18.87 -2.22 8.10
N LEU A 51 -17.69 -2.40 7.49
CA LEU A 51 -17.54 -2.53 6.04
C LEU A 51 -17.27 -4.00 5.67
N LYS A 52 -17.32 -4.34 4.37
CA LYS A 52 -16.93 -5.67 3.84
C LYS A 52 -15.61 -6.16 4.45
N HIS A 53 -14.65 -5.25 4.48
CA HIS A 53 -13.37 -5.43 5.15
C HIS A 53 -13.16 -4.24 6.08
N GLY A 54 -12.98 -4.50 7.38
CA GLY A 54 -12.69 -3.47 8.37
C GLY A 54 -13.92 -2.69 8.84
N TRP A 55 -13.66 -1.48 9.35
CA TRP A 55 -14.68 -0.63 9.97
C TRP A 55 -14.52 0.82 9.54
N GLU A 56 -15.66 1.49 9.49
CA GLU A 56 -15.72 2.92 9.30
C GLU A 56 -15.97 3.61 10.64
N TYR A 57 -15.20 4.65 10.92
CA TYR A 57 -15.32 5.49 12.09
C TYR A 57 -15.64 6.92 11.68
N ALA A 58 -16.37 7.63 12.53
CA ALA A 58 -16.54 9.06 12.43
C ALA A 58 -16.06 9.78 13.69
N CYS A 59 -15.50 10.96 13.49
CA CYS A 59 -15.19 11.86 14.58
C CYS A 59 -16.45 12.60 15.02
N VAL A 60 -16.86 12.43 16.28
CA VAL A 60 -18.04 13.10 16.85
C VAL A 60 -17.92 14.63 16.92
N ASN A 61 -16.70 15.17 16.81
CA ASN A 61 -16.46 16.61 16.89
C ASN A 61 -16.46 17.31 15.52
N CYS A 62 -15.87 16.69 14.50
CA CYS A 62 -15.72 17.33 13.19
C CYS A 62 -16.33 16.55 12.02
N GLY A 63 -16.93 15.38 12.27
CA GLY A 63 -17.54 14.53 11.25
C GLY A 63 -16.56 13.89 10.26
N SER A 64 -15.25 13.98 10.49
CA SER A 64 -14.27 13.32 9.61
C SER A 64 -14.47 11.81 9.65
N ARG A 65 -14.44 11.18 8.47
CA ARG A 65 -14.63 9.74 8.28
C ARG A 65 -13.28 9.05 8.16
N TRP A 66 -13.14 7.89 8.78
CA TRP A 66 -11.89 7.13 8.86
C TRP A 66 -12.16 5.65 8.62
N TYR A 67 -11.27 5.01 7.87
CA TYR A 67 -11.26 3.58 7.64
C TYR A 67 -10.23 2.92 8.56
N LEU A 68 -10.61 1.85 9.26
CA LEU A 68 -9.70 0.98 10.00
C LEU A 68 -9.73 -0.41 9.36
N GLY A 69 -8.56 -0.91 8.96
CA GLY A 69 -8.41 -2.27 8.41
C GLY A 69 -8.73 -3.37 9.42
N ARG A 70 -8.86 -4.61 8.93
CA ARG A 70 -9.10 -5.79 9.80
C ARG A 70 -7.96 -6.05 10.79
N ASP A 71 -6.75 -5.60 10.46
CA ASP A 71 -5.58 -5.68 11.32
C ASP A 71 -5.71 -4.80 12.59
N GLY A 72 -6.59 -3.80 12.58
CA GLY A 72 -6.76 -2.85 13.68
C GLY A 72 -5.56 -1.92 13.88
N ILE A 73 -4.62 -1.86 12.94
CA ILE A 73 -3.35 -1.14 13.14
C ILE A 73 -3.43 0.27 12.58
N MET A 74 -3.77 0.41 11.30
CA MET A 74 -3.69 1.69 10.60
C MET A 74 -5.09 2.23 10.29
N MET A 75 -5.34 3.46 10.73
CA MET A 75 -6.49 4.25 10.31
C MET A 75 -6.12 5.13 9.12
N SER A 76 -6.95 5.13 8.08
CA SER A 76 -6.81 5.95 6.88
C SER A 76 -7.98 6.92 6.77
N TYR A 77 -7.70 8.17 6.41
CA TYR A 77 -8.73 9.18 6.24
C TYR A 77 -9.56 8.92 4.99
N ILE A 78 -10.89 8.96 5.10
CA ILE A 78 -11.79 8.86 3.96
C ILE A 78 -12.10 10.29 3.50
N HIS A 79 -11.44 10.71 2.42
CA HIS A 79 -11.68 12.04 1.86
C HIS A 79 -13.15 12.18 1.43
N PRO A 80 -13.81 13.35 1.65
CA PRO A 80 -15.22 13.53 1.29
C PRO A 80 -15.54 13.22 -0.17
N SER A 81 -14.63 13.52 -1.10
CA SER A 81 -14.80 13.18 -2.53
C SER A 81 -14.79 11.68 -2.83
N LYS A 82 -14.34 10.84 -1.89
CA LYS A 82 -14.29 9.37 -2.00
C LYS A 82 -15.41 8.69 -1.22
N ALA A 83 -16.14 9.41 -0.37
CA ALA A 83 -17.19 8.85 0.48
C ALA A 83 -18.23 8.02 -0.30
N GLY A 84 -18.74 8.56 -1.41
CA GLY A 84 -19.68 7.84 -2.27
C GLY A 84 -19.09 6.60 -2.93
N LEU A 85 -17.78 6.63 -3.24
CA LEU A 85 -17.08 5.48 -3.79
C LEU A 85 -16.93 4.36 -2.75
N VAL A 86 -16.62 4.70 -1.49
CA VAL A 86 -16.60 3.73 -0.37
C VAL A 86 -17.97 3.12 -0.14
N GLU A 87 -19.02 3.93 -0.19
CA GLU A 87 -20.41 3.45 -0.05
C GLU A 87 -20.77 2.47 -1.17
N HIS A 88 -20.45 2.79 -2.42
CA HIS A 88 -20.70 1.93 -3.56
C HIS A 88 -19.89 0.63 -3.49
N TRP A 89 -18.59 0.73 -3.18
CA TRP A 89 -17.72 -0.42 -2.98
C TRP A 89 -18.27 -1.35 -1.89
N ASN A 90 -18.73 -0.79 -0.77
CA ASN A 90 -19.21 -1.57 0.35
C ASN A 90 -20.58 -2.24 0.10
N ALA A 91 -21.44 -1.63 -0.72
CA ALA A 91 -22.80 -2.09 -0.95
C ALA A 91 -22.94 -3.16 -2.03
N GLY A 92 -22.05 -3.17 -3.03
CA GLY A 92 -22.12 -4.11 -4.16
C GLY A 92 -21.41 -5.43 -3.89
N THR A 93 -21.42 -6.32 -4.88
CA THR A 93 -20.54 -7.50 -4.96
C THR A 93 -19.91 -7.45 -6.35
N TYR A 94 -18.58 -7.41 -6.41
CA TYR A 94 -17.81 -7.14 -7.63
C TYR A 94 -16.86 -8.29 -7.91
N GLU A 95 -17.45 -9.46 -8.12
CA GLU A 95 -16.73 -10.68 -8.47
C GLU A 95 -16.45 -10.69 -9.99
N VAL A 96 -15.30 -11.24 -10.37
CA VAL A 96 -14.99 -11.54 -11.76
C VAL A 96 -15.45 -12.96 -12.08
N SER A 97 -15.88 -13.21 -13.33
CA SER A 97 -16.19 -14.57 -13.76
C SER A 97 -14.93 -15.43 -13.85
N ASP A 98 -15.10 -16.75 -13.88
CA ASP A 98 -13.98 -17.69 -14.01
C ASP A 98 -13.24 -17.50 -15.34
N GLU A 99 -13.95 -17.15 -16.42
CA GLU A 99 -13.31 -16.85 -17.71
C GLU A 99 -12.41 -15.61 -17.62
N ILE A 100 -12.89 -14.54 -16.98
CA ILE A 100 -12.08 -13.33 -16.76
C ILE A 100 -10.88 -13.68 -15.86
N TRP A 101 -11.10 -14.46 -14.80
CA TRP A 101 -10.06 -14.88 -13.89
C TRP A 101 -8.94 -15.66 -14.59
N ASP A 102 -9.29 -16.61 -15.46
CA ASP A 102 -8.32 -17.39 -16.22
C ASP A 102 -7.49 -16.51 -17.16
N GLU A 103 -8.10 -15.54 -17.83
CA GLU A 103 -7.37 -14.59 -18.67
C GLU A 103 -6.46 -13.67 -17.84
N LEU A 104 -6.91 -13.20 -16.68
CA LEU A 104 -6.07 -12.44 -15.75
C LEU A 104 -4.89 -13.26 -15.26
N GLY A 105 -5.06 -14.56 -15.01
CA GLY A 105 -3.98 -15.48 -14.63
C GLY A 105 -2.91 -15.61 -15.71
N LYS A 106 -3.29 -15.61 -17.00
CA LYS A 106 -2.33 -15.63 -18.12
C LYS A 106 -1.53 -14.33 -18.23
N ILE A 107 -2.17 -13.19 -17.94
CA ILE A 107 -1.50 -11.88 -17.94
C ILE A 107 -0.58 -11.75 -16.73
N GLY A 108 -1.08 -12.13 -15.55
CA GLY A 108 -0.36 -12.14 -14.28
C GLY A 108 -0.23 -10.76 -13.63
N ALA A 109 -0.38 -10.73 -12.31
CA ALA A 109 -0.13 -9.59 -11.45
C ALA A 109 1.36 -9.47 -11.11
N THR A 110 1.85 -8.25 -10.99
CA THR A 110 3.18 -8.00 -10.43
C THR A 110 3.02 -7.75 -8.94
N ALA A 111 3.84 -8.37 -8.08
CA ALA A 111 3.79 -8.08 -6.66
C ALA A 111 4.21 -6.61 -6.41
N GLN A 112 3.36 -5.82 -5.75
CA GLN A 112 3.78 -4.53 -5.23
C GLN A 112 4.91 -4.76 -4.21
N SER A 113 6.01 -4.03 -4.33
CA SER A 113 7.13 -4.17 -3.40
C SER A 113 6.63 -3.96 -1.97
N SER A 114 6.99 -4.86 -1.06
CA SER A 114 6.48 -4.98 0.30
C SER A 114 6.83 -3.81 1.24
N ILE A 115 7.27 -2.67 0.69
CA ILE A 115 7.81 -1.51 1.43
C ILE A 115 6.79 -0.96 2.44
N ALA A 116 5.48 -1.17 2.22
CA ALA A 116 4.42 -0.63 3.07
C ALA A 116 3.65 -1.65 3.94
N GLY A 117 4.13 -2.90 4.07
CA GLY A 117 3.51 -3.88 4.96
C GLY A 117 2.18 -4.46 4.45
N GLY A 118 2.24 -5.70 3.97
CA GLY A 118 1.09 -6.52 3.57
C GLY A 118 0.60 -6.28 2.13
N ARG A 119 0.15 -7.35 1.46
CA ARG A 119 -0.52 -7.29 0.16
C ARG A 119 -1.95 -6.78 0.37
N THR A 120 -2.19 -5.49 0.20
CA THR A 120 -3.54 -4.90 0.32
C THR A 120 -4.31 -4.92 -0.99
N SER A 121 -3.60 -5.11 -2.10
CA SER A 121 -4.16 -5.25 -3.45
C SER A 121 -3.37 -6.24 -4.29
N ALA A 122 -4.04 -6.83 -5.28
CA ALA A 122 -3.44 -7.50 -6.43
C ALA A 122 -3.93 -6.79 -7.69
N GLU A 123 -3.01 -6.35 -8.54
CA GLU A 123 -3.30 -5.54 -9.72
C GLU A 123 -2.76 -6.23 -10.96
N VAL A 124 -3.66 -6.52 -11.91
CA VAL A 124 -3.31 -7.15 -13.19
C VAL A 124 -3.43 -6.11 -14.30
N PRO A 125 -2.32 -5.71 -14.94
CA PRO A 125 -2.33 -4.71 -16.01
C PRO A 125 -2.82 -5.32 -17.31
N CYS A 126 -3.96 -4.85 -17.80
CA CYS A 126 -4.62 -5.41 -18.96
C CYS A 126 -5.30 -4.32 -19.79
N ARG A 127 -5.77 -4.74 -20.96
CA ARG A 127 -6.83 -4.04 -21.67
C ARG A 127 -8.16 -4.58 -21.16
N VAL A 128 -9.12 -3.69 -20.94
CA VAL A 128 -10.48 -4.03 -20.51
C VAL A 128 -11.47 -3.62 -21.59
N THR A 129 -12.37 -4.53 -21.94
CA THR A 129 -13.60 -4.21 -22.67
C THR A 129 -14.79 -4.33 -21.74
N THR A 130 -15.62 -3.30 -21.71
CA THR A 130 -16.80 -3.24 -20.83
C THR A 130 -18.02 -3.89 -21.48
N VAL A 131 -19.03 -4.19 -20.66
CA VAL A 131 -20.36 -4.66 -21.12
C VAL A 131 -21.06 -3.68 -22.06
N ARG A 132 -20.62 -2.42 -22.10
CA ARG A 132 -21.10 -1.37 -23.01
C ARG A 132 -20.30 -1.27 -24.30
N GLY A 133 -19.26 -2.08 -24.48
CA GLY A 133 -18.38 -2.07 -25.64
C GLY A 133 -17.28 -0.99 -25.61
N GLU A 134 -17.10 -0.29 -24.49
CA GLU A 134 -15.95 0.63 -24.32
C GLU A 134 -14.68 -0.19 -24.08
N THR A 135 -13.57 0.19 -24.72
CA THR A 135 -12.27 -0.44 -24.55
C THR A 135 -11.26 0.53 -23.95
N PHE A 136 -10.48 0.04 -22.99
CA PHE A 136 -9.44 0.80 -22.31
C PHE A 136 -8.13 0.03 -22.37
N ASP A 137 -7.14 0.59 -23.06
CA ASP A 137 -5.85 -0.07 -23.26
C ASP A 137 -4.99 -0.08 -22.00
N MET A 138 -5.14 0.87 -21.09
CA MET A 138 -4.35 0.95 -19.86
C MET A 138 -5.28 0.89 -18.66
N ALA A 139 -5.57 -0.34 -18.22
CA ALA A 139 -6.45 -0.59 -17.10
C ALA A 139 -5.89 -1.66 -16.17
N TYR A 140 -6.16 -1.52 -14.87
CA TYR A 140 -5.99 -2.58 -13.91
C TYR A 140 -7.33 -3.24 -13.62
N VAL A 141 -7.35 -4.56 -13.56
CA VAL A 141 -8.28 -5.24 -12.66
C VAL A 141 -7.58 -5.32 -11.31
N SER A 142 -8.15 -4.65 -10.30
CA SER A 142 -7.56 -4.45 -8.98
C SER A 142 -8.41 -5.14 -7.92
N PHE A 143 -7.91 -6.23 -7.36
CA PHE A 143 -8.55 -6.93 -6.25
C PHE A 143 -8.08 -6.30 -4.95
N GLN A 144 -9.01 -5.73 -4.17
CA GLN A 144 -8.66 -4.91 -3.02
C GLN A 144 -9.32 -5.41 -1.73
N SER A 145 -8.53 -5.52 -0.66
CA SER A 145 -9.03 -5.82 0.69
C SER A 145 -9.35 -4.55 1.50
N ARG A 146 -9.17 -3.37 0.90
CA ARG A 146 -9.43 -2.05 1.47
C ARG A 146 -10.32 -1.27 0.51
N PRO A 147 -11.12 -0.31 1.01
CA PRO A 147 -11.90 0.55 0.13
C PRO A 147 -10.98 1.45 -0.72
N PRO A 148 -11.42 1.89 -1.91
CA PRO A 148 -10.64 2.74 -2.83
C PRO A 148 -10.52 4.20 -2.34
N ILE A 149 -9.79 4.39 -1.24
CA ILE A 149 -9.65 5.68 -0.53
C ILE A 149 -8.29 6.35 -0.76
N ASP A 150 -7.39 5.68 -1.47
CA ASP A 150 -6.05 6.18 -1.71
C ASP A 150 -6.06 7.45 -2.56
N LEU A 151 -5.28 8.44 -2.11
CA LEU A 151 -5.29 9.80 -2.67
C LEU A 151 -4.63 9.89 -4.05
N TRP A 152 -3.74 8.95 -4.37
CA TRP A 152 -3.08 8.89 -5.69
C TRP A 152 -4.00 8.36 -6.78
N GLN A 153 -5.06 7.64 -6.42
CA GLN A 153 -6.10 7.26 -7.37
C GLN A 153 -7.09 8.43 -7.52
N ASP A 154 -7.27 8.98 -8.71
CA ASP A 154 -8.42 9.85 -8.96
C ASP A 154 -9.70 9.00 -8.86
N GLY A 155 -10.65 9.41 -8.02
CA GLY A 155 -11.93 8.70 -7.88
C GLY A 155 -12.71 8.58 -9.18
N ARG A 156 -12.45 9.46 -10.16
CA ARG A 156 -13.04 9.40 -11.51
C ARG A 156 -12.46 8.30 -12.39
N ARG A 157 -11.31 7.74 -12.00
CA ARG A 157 -10.61 6.66 -12.70
C ARG A 157 -10.91 5.29 -12.10
N ILE A 158 -11.83 5.23 -11.14
CA ILE A 158 -12.22 3.99 -10.47
C ILE A 158 -13.60 3.60 -10.97
N ARG A 159 -13.67 2.40 -11.52
CA ARG A 159 -14.86 1.67 -11.94
C ARG A 159 -14.89 0.34 -11.18
N PHE A 160 -15.96 -0.43 -11.35
CA PHE A 160 -16.14 -1.69 -10.67
C PHE A 160 -16.21 -2.85 -11.68
N CYS A 161 -15.84 -4.04 -11.22
CA CYS A 161 -15.67 -5.20 -12.12
C CYS A 161 -16.97 -5.75 -12.70
N ASP A 162 -18.13 -5.38 -12.17
CA ASP A 162 -19.44 -5.69 -12.79
C ASP A 162 -19.62 -5.03 -14.17
N GLU A 163 -18.81 -4.02 -14.49
CA GLU A 163 -18.78 -3.40 -15.81
C GLU A 163 -17.89 -4.13 -16.83
N VAL A 164 -17.07 -5.09 -16.41
CA VAL A 164 -16.07 -5.78 -17.25
C VAL A 164 -16.73 -6.93 -18.00
N ALA A 165 -16.59 -6.93 -19.33
CA ALA A 165 -17.05 -8.03 -20.18
C ALA A 165 -15.91 -8.95 -20.63
N ALA A 166 -14.71 -8.40 -20.84
CA ALA A 166 -13.54 -9.13 -21.26
C ALA A 166 -12.25 -8.41 -20.84
N VAL A 167 -11.18 -9.19 -20.72
CA VAL A 167 -9.82 -8.71 -20.49
C VAL A 167 -8.87 -9.38 -21.46
N GLU A 168 -7.83 -8.67 -21.87
CA GLU A 168 -6.76 -9.20 -22.72
C GLU A 168 -5.43 -8.49 -22.41
N PRO A 169 -4.27 -9.06 -22.81
CA PRO A 169 -3.00 -8.35 -22.71
C PRO A 169 -3.07 -6.99 -23.42
N SER A 170 -2.59 -5.94 -22.76
CA SER A 170 -2.50 -4.62 -23.39
C SER A 170 -1.20 -4.48 -24.17
N PRO A 171 -1.22 -3.81 -25.34
CA PRO A 171 0.01 -3.43 -26.03
C PRO A 171 0.92 -2.52 -25.18
N TYR A 172 0.36 -1.80 -24.21
CA TYR A 172 1.11 -0.94 -23.30
C TYR A 172 1.61 -1.67 -22.06
N THR A 173 1.15 -2.90 -21.80
CA THR A 173 1.63 -3.69 -20.66
C THR A 173 3.07 -4.13 -20.94
N LEU A 174 3.95 -3.92 -19.97
CA LEU A 174 5.32 -4.41 -20.01
C LEU A 174 5.35 -5.95 -19.97
N PRO A 175 6.28 -6.61 -20.68
CA PRO A 175 6.46 -8.05 -20.62
C PRO A 175 6.73 -8.56 -19.20
N ALA A 176 6.23 -9.76 -18.88
CA ALA A 176 6.23 -10.30 -17.52
C ALA A 176 7.62 -10.32 -16.86
N ASP A 177 8.66 -10.67 -17.62
CA ASP A 177 10.06 -10.65 -17.17
C ASP A 177 10.54 -9.23 -16.83
N VAL A 178 10.18 -8.23 -17.65
CA VAL A 178 10.45 -6.82 -17.38
C VAL A 178 9.73 -6.36 -16.11
N ARG A 179 8.44 -6.66 -15.98
CA ARG A 179 7.64 -6.29 -14.80
C ARG A 179 8.21 -6.87 -13.52
N LEU A 180 8.56 -8.15 -13.54
CA LEU A 180 9.23 -8.83 -12.44
C LEU A 180 10.54 -8.11 -12.12
N ALA A 181 11.45 -7.96 -13.08
CA ALA A 181 12.74 -7.30 -12.83
C ALA A 181 12.58 -5.89 -12.25
N THR A 182 11.61 -5.11 -12.73
CA THR A 182 11.32 -3.78 -12.20
C THR A 182 10.73 -3.80 -10.79
N SER A 183 9.82 -4.73 -10.49
CA SER A 183 9.28 -4.87 -9.12
C SER A 183 10.33 -5.27 -8.08
N TRP A 184 11.34 -6.02 -8.51
CA TRP A 184 12.48 -6.45 -7.69
C TRP A 184 13.69 -5.52 -7.77
N ALA A 185 13.60 -4.44 -8.55
CA ALA A 185 14.70 -3.48 -8.68
C ALA A 185 15.01 -2.87 -7.31
N ARG A 186 16.29 -2.96 -6.93
CA ARG A 186 16.76 -2.41 -5.66
C ARG A 186 16.80 -0.90 -5.77
N GLU A 187 16.26 -0.23 -4.77
CA GLU A 187 16.45 1.20 -4.60
C GLU A 187 17.93 1.49 -4.37
N ILE A 188 18.52 2.30 -5.25
CA ILE A 188 19.93 2.70 -5.18
C ILE A 188 20.09 4.12 -4.60
N ARG A 189 19.03 4.95 -4.66
CA ARG A 189 18.95 6.29 -4.08
C ARG A 189 17.48 6.58 -3.73
N MET A 190 17.23 7.53 -2.82
CA MET A 190 15.90 7.92 -2.33
C MET A 190 14.83 8.00 -3.44
N GLY A 191 13.95 6.99 -3.53
CA GLY A 191 12.87 6.85 -4.50
C GLY A 191 13.31 6.46 -5.91
N TYR A 192 14.53 5.95 -6.07
CA TYR A 192 15.13 5.62 -7.35
C TYR A 192 15.62 4.17 -7.38
N ALA A 193 14.89 3.34 -8.12
CA ALA A 193 15.11 1.92 -8.32
C ALA A 193 14.99 1.60 -9.82
N PRO A 194 16.07 1.82 -10.58
CA PRO A 194 16.00 1.76 -12.02
C PRO A 194 16.07 0.34 -12.58
N THR A 195 15.39 0.10 -13.69
CA THR A 195 15.54 -1.06 -14.57
C THR A 195 15.82 -0.56 -15.98
N ALA A 196 16.90 -1.05 -16.58
CA ALA A 196 17.23 -0.73 -17.97
C ALA A 196 16.45 -1.66 -18.91
N VAL A 197 15.83 -1.08 -19.93
CA VAL A 197 15.12 -1.80 -20.98
C VAL A 197 15.48 -1.23 -22.34
N GLN A 198 15.30 -2.02 -23.39
CA GLN A 198 15.64 -1.66 -24.75
C GLN A 198 14.46 -1.91 -25.69
N ALA A 199 14.22 -0.96 -26.60
CA ALA A 199 13.25 -1.09 -27.68
C ALA A 199 13.81 -1.90 -28.87
N PRO A 200 12.98 -2.34 -29.84
CA PRO A 200 13.44 -3.17 -30.96
C PRO A 200 14.50 -2.53 -31.86
N ASP A 201 14.54 -1.20 -31.93
CA ASP A 201 15.51 -0.43 -32.72
C ASP A 201 16.83 -0.14 -31.97
N GLY A 202 16.92 -0.56 -30.71
CA GLY A 202 18.09 -0.38 -29.86
C GLY A 202 18.01 0.80 -28.89
N HIS A 203 16.97 1.65 -28.98
CA HIS A 203 16.79 2.78 -28.05
C HIS A 203 16.67 2.30 -26.61
N LEU A 204 17.29 3.02 -25.67
CA LEU A 204 17.36 2.65 -24.26
C LEU A 204 16.39 3.48 -23.43
N PHE A 205 15.67 2.80 -22.53
CA PHE A 205 14.80 3.42 -21.55
C PHE A 205 15.16 2.98 -20.14
N GLN A 206 14.81 3.82 -19.18
CA GLN A 206 14.93 3.52 -17.77
C GLN A 206 13.56 3.58 -17.11
N LEU A 207 13.18 2.46 -16.49
CA LEU A 207 11.97 2.35 -15.69
C LEU A 207 12.34 2.59 -14.22
N ASN A 208 11.71 3.54 -13.54
CA ASN A 208 11.92 3.78 -12.10
C ASN A 208 10.71 3.28 -11.30
N TRP A 209 10.72 2.00 -10.90
CA TRP A 209 9.55 1.29 -10.34
C TRP A 209 8.25 1.40 -11.17
N ALA A 210 8.32 1.89 -12.41
CA ALA A 210 7.22 1.87 -13.36
C ALA A 210 7.13 0.45 -13.95
N ASN A 211 6.41 -0.42 -13.25
CA ASN A 211 6.50 -1.86 -13.40
C ASN A 211 5.44 -2.48 -14.30
N ASP A 212 4.39 -1.77 -14.71
CA ASP A 212 3.27 -2.41 -15.41
C ASP A 212 2.97 -1.85 -16.80
N PHE A 213 2.96 -0.53 -16.98
CA PHE A 213 2.65 0.11 -18.27
C PHE A 213 3.78 1.00 -18.76
N PHE A 214 3.96 1.04 -20.08
CA PHE A 214 4.90 1.93 -20.75
C PHE A 214 4.35 2.49 -22.06
N ALA A 215 4.55 3.79 -22.27
CA ALA A 215 4.31 4.48 -23.53
C ALA A 215 5.30 5.64 -23.65
N SER A 216 6.08 5.68 -24.73
CA SER A 216 6.97 6.80 -25.04
C SER A 216 7.15 6.95 -26.54
N GLY A 217 6.67 8.06 -27.11
CA GLY A 217 6.72 8.29 -28.55
C GLY A 217 6.05 7.14 -29.34
N PRO A 218 6.77 6.46 -30.25
CA PRO A 218 6.23 5.32 -30.99
C PRO A 218 6.28 3.99 -30.22
N TYR A 219 6.97 3.93 -29.07
CA TYR A 219 7.23 2.69 -28.35
C TYR A 219 6.14 2.39 -27.33
N LYS A 220 5.78 1.11 -27.24
CA LYS A 220 4.82 0.59 -26.28
C LYS A 220 5.48 -0.41 -25.34
N GLY A 221 4.80 -0.73 -24.25
CA GLY A 221 5.30 -1.69 -23.26
C GLY A 221 5.65 -3.05 -23.85
N GLU A 222 4.79 -3.60 -24.70
CA GLU A 222 4.97 -4.94 -25.29
C GLU A 222 6.27 -5.09 -26.09
N ASP A 223 6.82 -3.97 -26.59
CA ASP A 223 8.02 -3.95 -27.44
C ASP A 223 9.33 -3.97 -26.62
N LEU A 224 9.27 -3.73 -25.31
CA LEU A 224 10.43 -3.56 -24.47
C LEU A 224 10.97 -4.88 -23.93
N LYS A 225 12.29 -5.00 -23.86
CA LYS A 225 12.96 -6.16 -23.25
C LYS A 225 14.03 -5.71 -22.26
N LEU A 226 14.37 -6.59 -21.31
CA LEU A 226 15.51 -6.37 -20.43
C LEU A 226 16.82 -6.26 -21.22
N THR A 227 17.75 -5.47 -20.68
CA THR A 227 19.09 -5.31 -21.25
C THR A 227 20.15 -5.23 -20.16
N ASP A 228 21.30 -5.84 -20.43
CA ASP A 228 22.48 -5.82 -19.56
C ASP A 228 23.36 -4.58 -19.80
N LEU A 229 22.95 -3.65 -20.67
CA LEU A 229 23.65 -2.39 -20.96
C LEU A 229 23.62 -1.39 -19.78
N ALA A 230 23.51 -1.90 -18.55
CA ALA A 230 23.57 -1.19 -17.28
C ALA A 230 24.94 -0.54 -17.10
N GLY A 231 25.14 0.62 -17.73
CA GLY A 231 26.40 1.34 -17.69
C GLY A 231 26.28 2.79 -18.19
N ASP A 232 25.32 3.08 -19.05
CA ASP A 232 25.10 4.44 -19.57
C ASP A 232 23.73 4.99 -19.12
N TRP A 233 23.53 5.01 -17.81
CA TRP A 233 22.31 5.54 -17.18
C TRP A 233 22.02 6.98 -17.60
N ASP A 234 23.05 7.73 -17.98
CA ASP A 234 22.95 9.12 -18.46
C ASP A 234 22.36 9.22 -19.88
N GLN A 235 22.28 8.11 -20.63
CA GLN A 235 21.73 8.07 -21.99
C GLN A 235 20.31 7.50 -22.08
N ALA A 236 19.77 6.93 -20.99
CA ALA A 236 18.45 6.34 -20.98
C ALA A 236 17.39 7.39 -20.64
N ASP A 237 16.33 7.46 -21.45
CA ASP A 237 15.18 8.31 -21.14
C ASP A 237 14.40 7.72 -19.97
N MET A 238 14.10 8.54 -18.95
CA MET A 238 13.09 8.17 -17.95
C MET A 238 11.71 8.28 -18.58
N ALA A 239 11.00 7.16 -18.63
CA ALA A 239 9.66 7.10 -19.19
C ALA A 239 8.75 6.22 -18.35
N GLY A 240 7.47 6.54 -18.39
CA GLY A 240 6.40 5.88 -17.65
C GLY A 240 5.06 6.50 -18.02
N VAL A 241 3.98 5.80 -17.72
CA VAL A 241 2.62 6.28 -17.99
C VAL A 241 2.14 7.10 -16.78
N PRO A 242 1.72 8.36 -16.96
CA PRO A 242 1.10 9.11 -15.88
C PRO A 242 -0.18 8.43 -15.37
N SER A 243 -0.36 8.39 -14.06
CA SER A 243 -1.45 7.68 -13.39
C SER A 243 -2.85 8.10 -13.85
N GLU A 244 -3.01 9.35 -14.32
CA GLU A 244 -4.25 9.89 -14.85
C GLU A 244 -4.70 9.25 -16.17
N HIS A 245 -3.85 8.47 -16.84
CA HIS A 245 -4.20 7.71 -18.03
C HIS A 245 -4.64 6.27 -17.73
N ILE A 246 -4.52 5.84 -16.47
CA ILE A 246 -4.79 4.47 -16.06
C ILE A 246 -6.16 4.41 -15.37
N LEU A 247 -6.97 3.41 -15.75
CA LEU A 247 -8.25 3.10 -15.10
C LEU A 247 -8.12 1.90 -14.17
N TYR A 248 -8.90 1.89 -13.10
CA TYR A 248 -8.95 0.80 -12.14
C TYR A 248 -10.36 0.23 -12.14
N PHE A 249 -10.50 -1.05 -12.43
CA PHE A 249 -11.71 -1.83 -12.25
C PHE A 249 -11.55 -2.63 -10.95
N VAL A 250 -12.25 -2.19 -9.91
CA VAL A 250 -12.13 -2.76 -8.56
C VAL A 250 -12.99 -4.01 -8.46
N ALA A 251 -12.34 -5.10 -8.07
CA ALA A 251 -12.94 -6.39 -7.74
C ALA A 251 -12.88 -6.66 -6.23
N ASP A 252 -13.79 -7.50 -5.76
CA ASP A 252 -13.76 -8.01 -4.39
C ASP A 252 -12.57 -8.97 -4.18
N TRP A 253 -12.01 -8.97 -2.96
CA TRP A 253 -10.87 -9.79 -2.61
C TRP A 253 -11.17 -11.29 -2.70
N ARG A 254 -10.31 -12.07 -3.37
CA ARG A 254 -10.39 -13.54 -3.44
C ARG A 254 -9.30 -14.22 -2.62
N THR A 255 -9.56 -15.44 -2.15
CA THR A 255 -8.59 -16.21 -1.36
C THR A 255 -7.48 -16.85 -2.19
N ASP A 256 -7.70 -17.00 -3.49
CA ASP A 256 -6.79 -17.61 -4.45
C ASP A 256 -5.97 -16.56 -5.24
N LEU A 257 -5.93 -15.30 -4.81
CA LEU A 257 -5.16 -14.23 -5.47
C LEU A 257 -3.68 -14.54 -5.67
N ASP A 258 -3.11 -15.41 -4.83
CA ASP A 258 -1.73 -15.82 -4.98
C ASP A 258 -1.45 -16.49 -6.34
N SER A 259 -2.46 -17.14 -6.96
CA SER A 259 -2.32 -17.75 -8.29
C SER A 259 -2.20 -16.74 -9.43
N LEU A 260 -2.51 -15.46 -9.19
CA LEU A 260 -2.36 -14.41 -10.20
C LEU A 260 -0.94 -13.86 -10.24
N TYR A 261 -0.17 -13.94 -9.15
CA TYR A 261 1.14 -13.32 -9.14
C TYR A 261 2.09 -14.04 -10.07
N LEU A 262 2.84 -13.24 -10.82
CA LEU A 262 4.01 -13.73 -11.51
C LEU A 262 5.03 -14.19 -10.46
N ASP A 263 5.30 -15.48 -10.43
CA ASP A 263 6.39 -16.02 -9.65
C ASP A 263 7.69 -15.83 -10.42
N LYS A 264 8.75 -15.49 -9.70
CA LYS A 264 10.10 -15.73 -10.21
C LYS A 264 10.25 -17.24 -10.19
N GLU A 265 10.25 -17.91 -11.34
CA GLU A 265 10.60 -19.33 -11.38
C GLU A 265 11.85 -19.53 -10.52
N ASP A 266 11.71 -20.36 -9.48
CA ASP A 266 12.73 -20.60 -8.46
C ASP A 266 13.98 -21.21 -9.10
N GLY A 267 14.83 -20.33 -9.62
CA GLY A 267 16.25 -20.59 -9.83
C GLY A 267 16.96 -20.65 -8.47
N GLY A 268 16.64 -21.66 -7.66
CA GLY A 268 17.47 -22.13 -6.55
C GLY A 268 17.22 -21.53 -5.17
N SER A 269 16.85 -22.44 -4.25
CA SER A 269 16.97 -22.36 -2.79
C SER A 269 15.90 -21.56 -2.04
N SER A 270 14.80 -22.25 -1.79
CA SER A 270 13.98 -22.14 -0.58
C SER A 270 14.84 -21.95 0.68
N ASP A 271 14.93 -20.70 1.15
CA ASP A 271 15.00 -20.40 2.57
C ASP A 271 13.76 -19.57 2.91
N ARG A 272 12.65 -20.27 3.13
CA ARG A 272 11.52 -19.71 3.86
C ARG A 272 12.02 -19.37 5.26
N MET A 273 12.23 -18.08 5.55
CA MET A 273 12.41 -17.63 6.93
C MET A 273 11.17 -18.06 7.73
N PRO A 274 11.32 -18.86 8.80
CA PRO A 274 10.20 -19.22 9.63
C PRO A 274 9.70 -17.98 10.37
N ALA A 275 8.39 -17.79 10.37
CA ALA A 275 7.72 -16.92 11.30
C ALA A 275 8.05 -17.40 12.71
N THR A 276 8.83 -16.62 13.48
CA THR A 276 9.04 -16.92 14.90
C THR A 276 7.75 -16.62 15.64
N GLY A 277 6.96 -17.68 15.81
CA GLY A 277 5.94 -17.79 16.85
C GLY A 277 6.59 -17.66 18.22
N GLY A 278 5.85 -17.01 19.12
CA GLY A 278 6.20 -16.96 20.52
C GLY A 278 6.02 -18.34 21.16
N GLU A 279 6.94 -18.68 22.04
CA GLU A 279 6.71 -19.67 23.08
C GLU A 279 7.13 -19.03 24.41
N ASP A 280 6.15 -19.00 25.31
CA ASP A 280 6.32 -18.79 26.73
C ASP A 280 7.18 -19.94 27.30
N GLU A 281 8.27 -19.62 27.98
CA GLU A 281 8.86 -20.52 28.97
C GLU A 281 9.16 -19.71 30.24
N ASN A 282 8.20 -19.78 31.17
CA ASN A 282 8.49 -19.73 32.60
C ASN A 282 9.15 -21.05 32.96
N ASP A 283 10.37 -21.03 33.49
CA ASP A 283 10.76 -22.04 34.48
C ASP A 283 11.74 -21.47 35.51
N ALA A 284 11.44 -21.84 36.75
CA ALA A 284 12.09 -21.41 37.97
C ALA A 284 13.30 -22.28 38.32
N ALA A 285 14.34 -21.67 38.89
CA ALA A 285 15.32 -22.30 39.80
C ALA A 285 16.20 -21.17 40.38
N SER A 286 16.03 -20.76 41.65
CA SER A 286 16.66 -21.32 42.86
C SER A 286 18.19 -21.27 42.85
N GLY A 287 18.77 -20.52 43.80
CA GLY A 287 20.21 -20.53 44.09
C GLY A 287 20.60 -19.42 45.06
N GLU A 288 20.48 -19.71 46.36
CA GLU A 288 21.10 -18.97 47.45
C GLU A 288 22.63 -19.12 47.42
N GLU A 289 23.36 -18.12 47.94
CA GLU A 289 24.65 -18.13 48.68
C GLU A 289 25.31 -16.76 48.47
N ASP A 290 25.29 -15.84 49.44
CA ASP A 290 26.01 -15.77 50.72
C ASP A 290 27.43 -15.15 50.61
N SER A 291 27.70 -14.30 51.61
CA SER A 291 28.98 -13.77 52.07
C SER A 291 29.64 -12.62 51.31
N GLY A 292 29.89 -11.52 52.03
CA GLY A 292 30.75 -10.44 51.54
C GLY A 292 30.59 -9.09 52.26
N GLU A 293 30.61 -9.09 53.58
CA GLU A 293 30.82 -7.92 54.43
C GLU A 293 32.13 -7.20 54.02
N LEU A 294 32.15 -5.87 53.91
CA LEU A 294 33.30 -5.02 54.30
C LEU A 294 32.97 -3.52 54.22
N GLU A 295 32.94 -2.95 55.42
CA GLU A 295 33.48 -1.66 55.87
C GLU A 295 33.09 -0.32 55.22
N LYS A 296 32.55 0.52 56.11
CA LYS A 296 32.51 1.97 56.07
C LYS A 296 33.92 2.57 56.08
N THR A 297 34.15 3.59 55.26
CA THR A 297 34.87 4.79 55.68
C THR A 297 34.26 6.02 55.00
N ALA A 298 33.99 7.03 55.84
CA ALA A 298 33.71 8.39 55.44
C ALA A 298 35.02 9.06 54.98
N ASP A 299 34.93 10.03 54.08
CA ASP A 299 35.49 11.35 54.36
C ASP A 299 34.93 12.41 53.39
N ALA A 300 34.70 13.57 53.98
CA ALA A 300 34.29 14.82 53.36
C ALA A 300 35.51 15.64 52.96
N GLU A 301 35.39 16.46 51.92
CA GLU A 301 36.04 17.78 51.72
C GLU A 301 35.62 18.27 50.31
N GLU A 302 34.67 19.19 50.18
CA GLU A 302 34.89 20.65 50.11
C GLU A 302 36.18 21.07 49.40
N ARG A 303 36.04 21.63 48.20
CA ARG A 303 36.76 22.85 47.76
C ARG A 303 36.17 23.41 46.46
N GLU A 304 35.69 24.65 46.60
CA GLU A 304 35.56 25.78 45.66
C GLU A 304 34.93 25.58 44.27
#